data_AF-A0A7C3A1D5-F1
#
_entry.id   AF-A0A7C3A1D5-F1
#
_cell.length_a   1.000
_cell.length_b   1.000
_cell.length_c   1.000
_cell.angle_alpha   90.00
_cell.angle_beta   90.00
_cell.angle_gamma   90.00
#
_symmetry.space_group_name_H-M   'P 1'
#
loop_
_entity.id
_entity.type
_entity.pdbx_description
1 polymer ?
#
loop_
_entity_poly.entity_id
_entity_poly.type
_entity_poly.pdbx_seq_one_letter_code
_entity_poly.pdbx_strand_id
1 'polypeptide(L)'
;MLLLAAGAAVGQLAQGKPAPSIHAVDIHGKAVDLDALVQEQPYLVILYFFSVDTGEDIAVKLRYLDMRYGRDKLKIISLGMKEDEAALKAFADRLNIQYFLIHADSVENAPWLKEIYSLPLTLFVQADPDKTIERVLVGGGAGQAQILKEVAENLYQQRRGEALEIVEEAIAAGEDAKEAAELKGFILTTEGKLDEAEKEFGRIDSVAGLAAVALERGDLESAAQIAASAPDDGYAQTVRAEALIRTGKTAEAAEALNTAATAAKRPWQQSETVNLQGRVAHIEGDADKAVAAYQQAIALDPYNVIALSNEGAAHREKGDLEKAQETLEKAARIRPDDLTEIMIRQVRRELEEANDLKRAELVNAQIAELGKRFRELKVSGAAEDADTWTSRPLVVAFLPSSARQESALFERAGTAVAVQREIEARLQSSGRMSVVERQMLDKLLQELNLGSSELADPATQRQLGRVLSAGVLAFTDFGRIGSDLIMYVRLVDTESTQIVGQVTSTVVERQPSACIQAVADELLEKLSSDRELRGLIADVSDPEAILINIGAKHGVEVGQVFTVLTDGEPVEAAGRVIARRQRPVAKLRVTLVEADYAVCTPVELREDVPLAKEMKVRIVR
;
A
#
# COMPACT_ATOMS: atom_id res chain seq x y z
N MET A 1 -23.90 7.56 -39.15
CA MET A 1 -23.06 8.62 -38.57
C MET A 1 -23.91 9.40 -37.58
N LEU A 2 -23.96 8.93 -36.34
CA LEU A 2 -24.45 9.63 -35.15
C LEU A 2 -23.61 9.01 -34.03
N LEU A 3 -22.69 9.80 -33.48
CA LEU A 3 -21.78 9.38 -32.43
C LEU A 3 -22.60 8.91 -31.22
N LEU A 4 -22.36 7.68 -30.77
CA LEU A 4 -22.75 7.20 -29.44
C LEU A 4 -21.94 7.99 -28.41
N ALA A 5 -22.59 8.92 -27.72
CA ALA A 5 -22.00 9.60 -26.59
C ALA A 5 -22.04 8.66 -25.38
N ALA A 6 -20.93 7.95 -25.13
CA ALA A 6 -20.64 7.44 -23.80
C ALA A 6 -20.53 8.65 -22.85
N GLY A 7 -21.49 8.78 -21.91
CA GLY A 7 -21.51 9.85 -20.90
C GLY A 7 -22.60 10.91 -21.05
N ALA A 8 -23.58 10.76 -21.95
CA ALA A 8 -24.70 11.71 -21.99
C ALA A 8 -25.67 11.46 -20.82
N ALA A 9 -25.89 12.49 -20.00
CA ALA A 9 -26.99 12.48 -19.04
C ALA A 9 -28.33 12.41 -19.79
N VAL A 10 -29.19 11.48 -19.36
CA VAL A 10 -30.53 11.26 -19.93
C VAL A 10 -31.54 11.74 -18.90
N GLY A 11 -31.97 12.98 -19.04
CA GLY A 11 -32.75 13.66 -18.01
C GLY A 11 -31.99 13.69 -16.67
N GLN A 12 -32.45 12.91 -15.69
CA GLN A 12 -31.84 12.79 -14.36
C GLN A 12 -30.90 11.58 -14.21
N LEU A 13 -30.80 10.72 -15.22
CA LEU A 13 -29.95 9.53 -15.20
C LEU A 13 -28.52 9.92 -15.60
N ALA A 14 -27.57 9.69 -14.70
CA ALA A 14 -26.16 9.95 -14.94
C ALA A 14 -25.30 9.01 -14.09
N GLN A 15 -24.06 8.76 -14.54
CA GLN A 15 -23.06 8.03 -13.76
C GLN A 15 -22.85 8.70 -12.39
N GLY A 16 -22.74 7.89 -11.34
CA GLY A 16 -22.60 8.33 -9.95
C GLY A 16 -23.89 8.83 -9.30
N LYS A 17 -25.04 8.75 -9.98
CA LYS A 17 -26.36 9.07 -9.39
C LYS A 17 -27.08 7.79 -8.98
N PRO A 18 -27.96 7.84 -7.97
CA PRO A 18 -28.77 6.69 -7.60
C PRO A 18 -29.71 6.31 -8.74
N ALA A 19 -29.82 5.01 -9.01
CA ALA A 19 -30.80 4.47 -9.94
C ALA A 19 -32.22 4.75 -9.43
N PRO A 20 -33.17 5.07 -10.31
CA PRO A 20 -34.54 5.35 -9.91
C PRO A 20 -35.15 4.13 -9.24
N SER A 21 -35.87 4.34 -8.13
CA SER A 21 -36.75 3.32 -7.57
C SER A 21 -37.87 3.04 -8.56
N ILE A 22 -38.05 1.77 -8.91
CA ILE A 22 -39.06 1.36 -9.89
C ILE A 22 -39.89 0.23 -9.27
N HIS A 23 -41.19 0.46 -9.19
CA HIS A 23 -42.15 -0.55 -8.80
C HIS A 23 -42.83 -1.04 -10.07
N ALA A 24 -42.65 -2.32 -10.39
CA ALA A 24 -43.15 -2.89 -11.63
C ALA A 24 -43.93 -4.17 -11.36
N VAL A 25 -44.68 -4.60 -12.38
CA VAL A 25 -45.41 -5.87 -12.34
C VAL A 25 -44.88 -6.75 -13.45
N ASP A 26 -44.54 -8.00 -13.14
CA ASP A 26 -44.14 -8.94 -14.19
C ASP A 26 -45.33 -9.28 -15.11
N ILE A 27 -45.04 -9.95 -16.22
CA ILE A 27 -46.03 -10.37 -17.22
C ILE A 27 -47.09 -11.35 -16.71
N HIS A 28 -46.86 -11.91 -15.53
CA HIS A 28 -47.76 -12.84 -14.85
C HIS A 28 -48.57 -12.14 -13.74
N GLY A 29 -48.45 -10.82 -13.60
CA GLY A 29 -49.21 -10.02 -12.64
C GLY A 29 -48.60 -9.99 -11.24
N LYS A 30 -47.36 -10.47 -11.05
CA LYS A 30 -46.67 -10.42 -9.75
C LYS A 30 -45.97 -9.08 -9.60
N ALA A 31 -46.30 -8.35 -8.54
CA ALA A 31 -45.59 -7.13 -8.17
C ALA A 31 -44.14 -7.47 -7.79
N VAL A 32 -43.20 -6.67 -8.32
CA VAL A 32 -41.78 -6.77 -8.04
C VAL A 32 -41.23 -5.39 -7.74
N ASP A 33 -40.48 -5.32 -6.65
CA ASP A 33 -39.75 -4.14 -6.21
C ASP A 33 -38.30 -4.27 -6.66
N LEU A 34 -37.89 -3.37 -7.55
CA LEU A 34 -36.50 -3.34 -8.03
C LEU A 34 -35.51 -3.03 -6.91
N ASP A 35 -35.92 -2.28 -5.89
CA ASP A 35 -35.06 -1.95 -4.76
C ASP A 35 -34.77 -3.20 -3.92
N ALA A 36 -35.75 -4.09 -3.78
CA ALA A 36 -35.57 -5.39 -3.13
C ALA A 36 -34.69 -6.34 -3.96
N LEU A 37 -34.82 -6.33 -5.30
CA LEU A 37 -33.99 -7.17 -6.19
C LEU A 37 -32.53 -6.73 -6.23
N VAL A 38 -32.25 -5.42 -6.18
CA VAL A 38 -30.88 -4.91 -6.09
C VAL A 38 -30.25 -5.29 -4.74
N GLN A 39 -31.05 -5.40 -3.67
CA GLN A 39 -30.61 -5.88 -2.36
C GLN A 39 -30.35 -7.40 -2.28
N GLU A 40 -30.72 -8.19 -3.29
CA GLU A 40 -30.40 -9.64 -3.36
C GLU A 40 -28.88 -9.91 -3.58
N GLN A 41 -28.06 -8.86 -3.72
CA GLN A 41 -26.59 -8.86 -3.84
C GLN A 41 -25.95 -9.53 -5.09
N PRO A 42 -26.48 -9.38 -6.32
CA PRO A 42 -25.68 -9.67 -7.52
C PRO A 42 -24.53 -8.65 -7.70
N TYR A 43 -23.38 -9.01 -8.30
CA TYR A 43 -22.26 -8.04 -8.45
C TYR A 43 -22.61 -6.81 -9.29
N LEU A 44 -23.49 -7.00 -10.28
CA LEU A 44 -23.94 -5.95 -11.18
C LEU A 44 -25.41 -6.21 -11.56
N VAL A 45 -26.22 -5.15 -11.57
CA VAL A 45 -27.60 -5.17 -12.05
C VAL A 45 -27.67 -4.38 -13.35
N ILE A 46 -28.09 -5.04 -14.43
CA ILE A 46 -28.35 -4.37 -15.71
C ILE A 46 -29.85 -4.13 -15.84
N LEU A 47 -30.24 -2.86 -15.79
CA LEU A 47 -31.61 -2.45 -16.10
C LEU A 47 -31.71 -2.14 -17.59
N TYR A 48 -32.47 -2.95 -18.31
CA TYR A 48 -32.64 -2.80 -19.75
C TYR A 48 -34.07 -2.34 -20.08
N PHE A 49 -34.21 -1.09 -20.50
CA PHE A 49 -35.47 -0.47 -20.87
C PHE A 49 -35.66 -0.52 -22.38
N PHE A 50 -36.81 -1.03 -22.82
CA PHE A 50 -37.07 -1.23 -24.25
C PHE A 50 -38.55 -1.11 -24.63
N SER A 51 -38.81 -0.89 -25.92
CA SER A 51 -40.11 -1.07 -26.57
C SER A 51 -40.06 -2.23 -27.56
N VAL A 52 -41.22 -2.70 -28.01
CA VAL A 52 -41.33 -3.82 -28.97
C VAL A 52 -40.58 -3.52 -30.27
N ASP A 53 -40.59 -2.28 -30.72
CA ASP A 53 -39.96 -1.85 -31.99
C ASP A 53 -38.43 -1.67 -31.88
N THR A 54 -37.88 -1.63 -30.67
CA THR A 54 -36.49 -1.21 -30.43
C THR A 54 -35.63 -2.25 -29.69
N GLY A 55 -36.22 -3.33 -29.16
CA GLY A 55 -35.54 -4.20 -28.19
C GLY A 55 -35.35 -5.69 -28.55
N GLU A 56 -35.82 -6.16 -29.71
CA GLU A 56 -35.85 -7.60 -30.03
C GLU A 56 -34.45 -8.25 -30.04
N ASP A 57 -33.50 -7.68 -30.76
CA ASP A 57 -32.16 -8.26 -30.91
C ASP A 57 -31.35 -8.23 -29.60
N ILE A 58 -31.51 -7.17 -28.79
CA ILE A 58 -30.77 -6.99 -27.54
C ILE A 58 -31.35 -7.89 -26.44
N ALA A 59 -32.68 -8.05 -26.39
CA ALA A 59 -33.32 -8.92 -25.41
C ALA A 59 -32.91 -10.39 -25.54
N VAL A 60 -32.75 -10.90 -26.77
CA VAL A 60 -32.22 -12.26 -27.01
C VAL A 60 -30.81 -12.42 -26.46
N LYS A 61 -29.95 -11.41 -26.69
CA LYS A 61 -28.55 -11.39 -26.24
C LYS A 61 -28.45 -11.32 -24.71
N LEU A 62 -29.25 -10.45 -24.09
CA LEU A 62 -29.35 -10.32 -22.64
C LEU A 62 -29.91 -11.58 -21.97
N ARG A 63 -30.85 -12.27 -22.59
CA ARG A 63 -31.33 -13.57 -22.10
C ARG A 63 -30.22 -14.60 -22.03
N TYR A 64 -29.37 -14.68 -23.05
CA TYR A 64 -28.23 -15.60 -23.04
C TYR A 64 -27.29 -15.30 -21.87
N LEU A 65 -27.01 -14.02 -21.64
CA LEU A 65 -26.19 -13.57 -20.51
C LEU A 65 -26.82 -13.91 -19.15
N ASP A 66 -28.12 -13.69 -18.97
CA ASP A 66 -28.84 -14.03 -17.74
C ASP A 66 -28.91 -15.56 -17.54
N MET A 67 -29.05 -16.35 -18.60
CA MET A 67 -29.02 -17.82 -18.49
C MET A 67 -27.63 -18.36 -18.11
N ARG A 68 -26.55 -17.72 -18.55
CA ARG A 68 -25.18 -18.18 -18.32
C ARG A 68 -24.57 -17.64 -17.01
N TYR A 69 -24.90 -16.40 -16.63
CA TYR A 69 -24.29 -15.69 -15.50
C TYR A 69 -25.31 -15.21 -14.44
N GLY A 70 -26.60 -15.45 -14.66
CA GLY A 70 -27.68 -15.04 -13.77
C GLY A 70 -27.63 -15.69 -12.39
N ARG A 71 -28.25 -15.00 -11.41
CA ARG A 71 -28.35 -15.33 -9.97
C ARG A 71 -27.10 -15.11 -9.12
N ASP A 72 -25.90 -15.40 -9.61
CA ASP A 72 -24.69 -15.35 -8.78
C ASP A 72 -23.76 -14.18 -9.11
N LYS A 73 -23.78 -13.66 -10.35
CA LYS A 73 -22.77 -12.70 -10.82
C LYS A 73 -23.34 -11.47 -11.49
N LEU A 74 -24.37 -11.64 -12.32
CA LEU A 74 -25.04 -10.59 -13.05
C LEU A 74 -26.53 -10.78 -12.86
N LYS A 75 -27.29 -9.69 -12.71
CA LYS A 75 -28.75 -9.74 -12.78
C LYS A 75 -29.21 -8.85 -13.90
N ILE A 76 -29.91 -9.41 -14.88
CA ILE A 76 -30.49 -8.62 -15.95
C ILE A 76 -31.97 -8.44 -15.68
N ILE A 77 -32.42 -7.19 -15.72
CA ILE A 77 -33.81 -6.82 -15.46
C ILE A 77 -34.32 -6.05 -16.66
N SER A 78 -35.11 -6.74 -17.47
CA SER A 78 -35.73 -6.17 -18.65
C SER A 78 -37.04 -5.47 -18.28
N LEU A 79 -37.20 -4.23 -18.73
CA LEU A 79 -38.27 -3.30 -18.37
C LEU A 79 -38.94 -2.80 -19.64
N GLY A 80 -40.19 -3.19 -19.84
CA GLY A 80 -41.01 -2.78 -20.98
C GLY A 80 -42.09 -1.78 -20.58
N MET A 81 -42.53 -0.97 -21.53
CA MET A 81 -43.63 -0.02 -21.34
C MET A 81 -44.99 -0.76 -21.29
N LYS A 82 -45.86 -0.39 -20.35
CA LYS A 82 -47.19 -1.02 -20.24
C LYS A 82 -48.06 -0.81 -21.47
N GLU A 83 -47.88 0.31 -22.15
CA GLU A 83 -48.62 0.68 -23.35
C GLU A 83 -48.48 -0.39 -24.46
N ASP A 84 -47.40 -1.18 -24.42
CA ASP A 84 -47.10 -2.26 -25.35
C ASP A 84 -47.38 -3.68 -24.78
N GLU A 85 -48.09 -3.79 -23.65
CA GLU A 85 -48.24 -5.03 -22.86
C GLU A 85 -48.63 -6.27 -23.70
N ALA A 86 -49.59 -6.14 -24.61
CA ALA A 86 -50.04 -7.25 -25.43
C ALA A 86 -48.96 -7.75 -26.42
N ALA A 87 -48.22 -6.81 -27.01
CA ALA A 87 -47.16 -7.11 -27.97
C ALA A 87 -45.89 -7.61 -27.25
N LEU A 88 -45.55 -7.02 -26.10
CA LEU A 88 -44.51 -7.50 -25.21
C LEU A 88 -44.82 -8.91 -24.70
N LYS A 89 -46.08 -9.25 -24.39
CA LYS A 89 -46.44 -10.58 -23.87
C LYS A 89 -46.22 -11.66 -24.92
N ALA A 90 -46.69 -11.41 -26.15
CA ALA A 90 -46.41 -12.27 -27.29
C ALA A 90 -44.90 -12.42 -27.55
N PHE A 91 -44.14 -11.34 -27.30
CA PHE A 91 -42.69 -11.33 -27.39
C PHE A 91 -41.99 -12.15 -26.29
N ALA A 92 -42.38 -12.01 -25.02
CA ALA A 92 -41.87 -12.85 -23.92
C ALA A 92 -42.16 -14.33 -24.16
N ASP A 93 -43.39 -14.66 -24.56
CA ASP A 93 -43.77 -16.05 -24.79
C ASP A 93 -42.95 -16.65 -25.94
N ARG A 94 -42.69 -15.86 -27.01
CA ARG A 94 -41.86 -16.27 -28.15
C ARG A 94 -40.40 -16.49 -27.78
N LEU A 95 -39.83 -15.58 -26.98
CA LEU A 95 -38.41 -15.59 -26.64
C LEU A 95 -38.12 -16.18 -25.26
N ASN A 96 -39.11 -16.64 -24.52
CA ASN A 96 -39.02 -17.13 -23.14
C ASN A 96 -38.14 -16.23 -22.24
N ILE A 97 -38.44 -14.92 -22.25
CA ILE A 97 -37.76 -13.88 -21.45
C ILE A 97 -38.71 -13.42 -20.35
N GLN A 98 -38.20 -13.27 -19.13
CA GLN A 98 -38.94 -12.56 -18.07
C GLN A 98 -38.67 -11.06 -18.18
N TYR A 99 -39.72 -10.24 -18.15
CA TYR A 99 -39.61 -8.79 -18.11
C TYR A 99 -40.68 -8.20 -17.19
N PHE A 100 -40.49 -6.94 -16.83
CA PHE A 100 -41.39 -6.18 -15.98
C PHE A 100 -42.01 -5.01 -16.73
N LEU A 101 -43.28 -4.74 -16.47
CA LEU A 101 -44.01 -3.64 -17.05
C LEU A 101 -43.91 -2.41 -16.14
N ILE A 102 -43.40 -1.32 -16.70
CA ILE A 102 -43.38 -0.01 -16.04
C ILE A 102 -44.57 0.80 -16.57
N HIS A 103 -45.33 1.39 -15.65
CA HIS A 103 -46.30 2.42 -15.99
C HIS A 103 -45.61 3.79 -16.05
N ALA A 104 -45.99 4.63 -17.01
CA ALA A 104 -45.53 6.03 -17.04
C ALA A 104 -45.78 6.78 -15.71
N ASP A 105 -46.87 6.42 -15.00
CA ASP A 105 -47.26 7.02 -13.72
C ASP A 105 -46.59 6.37 -12.49
N SER A 106 -45.93 5.21 -12.66
CA SER A 106 -45.27 4.47 -11.56
C SER A 106 -43.85 4.95 -11.24
N VAL A 107 -43.34 5.92 -11.99
CA VAL A 107 -42.06 6.57 -11.74
C VAL A 107 -42.31 8.08 -11.62
N GLU A 108 -42.32 8.62 -10.40
CA GLU A 108 -42.59 10.04 -10.16
C GLU A 108 -41.59 10.93 -10.94
N ASN A 109 -42.09 11.83 -11.80
CA ASN A 109 -41.29 12.79 -12.56
C ASN A 109 -40.07 12.18 -13.29
N ALA A 110 -40.32 11.28 -14.25
CA ALA A 110 -39.26 10.66 -15.08
C ALA A 110 -39.27 11.15 -16.55
N PRO A 111 -38.70 12.34 -16.87
CA PRO A 111 -38.58 12.85 -18.24
C PRO A 111 -37.92 11.89 -19.23
N TRP A 112 -37.00 11.05 -18.72
CA TRP A 112 -36.25 10.06 -19.49
C TRP A 112 -37.10 8.90 -20.03
N LEU A 113 -38.28 8.62 -19.45
CA LEU A 113 -39.19 7.59 -19.98
C LEU A 113 -39.60 7.88 -21.43
N LYS A 114 -39.70 9.16 -21.80
CA LYS A 114 -40.03 9.57 -23.18
C LYS A 114 -38.92 9.22 -24.17
N GLU A 115 -37.67 9.16 -23.73
CA GLU A 115 -36.53 8.82 -24.57
C GLU A 115 -36.51 7.32 -24.93
N ILE A 116 -37.06 6.45 -24.06
CA ILE A 116 -37.15 5.00 -24.28
C ILE A 116 -38.01 4.64 -25.50
N TYR A 117 -39.05 5.44 -25.77
CA TYR A 117 -39.89 5.26 -26.97
C TYR A 117 -39.15 5.56 -28.27
N SER A 118 -38.01 6.26 -28.20
CA SER A 118 -37.18 6.59 -29.37
C SER A 118 -36.01 5.63 -29.54
N LEU A 119 -35.38 5.20 -28.43
CA LEU A 119 -34.20 4.35 -28.40
C LEU A 119 -34.19 3.54 -27.09
N PRO A 120 -33.74 2.26 -27.09
CA PRO A 120 -33.63 1.50 -25.86
C PRO A 120 -32.55 2.09 -24.96
N LEU A 121 -32.73 1.93 -23.65
CA LEU A 121 -31.88 2.50 -22.60
C LEU A 121 -31.35 1.38 -21.69
N THR A 122 -30.04 1.34 -21.43
CA THR A 122 -29.43 0.36 -20.52
C THR A 122 -28.72 1.07 -19.38
N LEU A 123 -29.03 0.70 -18.14
CA LEU A 123 -28.32 1.17 -16.95
C LEU A 123 -27.51 0.03 -16.34
N PHE A 124 -26.26 0.32 -16.01
CA PHE A 124 -25.38 -0.53 -15.22
C PHE A 124 -25.45 -0.01 -13.79
N VAL A 125 -25.94 -0.83 -12.87
CA VAL A 125 -26.25 -0.42 -11.49
C VAL A 125 -25.49 -1.32 -10.54
N GLN A 126 -24.69 -0.71 -9.66
CA GLN A 126 -24.04 -1.44 -8.57
C GLN A 126 -25.08 -1.93 -7.56
N ALA A 127 -24.85 -3.12 -7.01
CA ALA A 127 -25.59 -3.61 -5.86
C ALA A 127 -25.04 -3.02 -4.55
N ASP A 128 -25.04 -1.69 -4.46
CA ASP A 128 -24.77 -0.94 -3.24
C ASP A 128 -26.08 -0.37 -2.66
N PRO A 129 -26.08 0.13 -1.41
CA PRO A 129 -27.29 0.69 -0.79
C PRO A 129 -27.90 1.88 -1.56
N ASP A 130 -27.09 2.61 -2.32
CA ASP A 130 -27.49 3.81 -3.07
C ASP A 130 -27.95 3.50 -4.50
N LYS A 131 -27.81 2.24 -4.94
CA LYS A 131 -28.07 1.77 -6.32
C LYS A 131 -27.31 2.63 -7.32
N THR A 132 -26.01 2.83 -7.10
CA THR A 132 -25.21 3.76 -7.89
C THR A 132 -25.21 3.35 -9.37
N ILE A 133 -25.67 4.25 -10.25
CA ILE A 133 -25.55 4.09 -11.70
C ILE A 133 -24.07 4.23 -12.05
N GLU A 134 -23.48 3.18 -12.60
CA GLU A 134 -22.13 3.25 -13.16
C GLU A 134 -22.14 3.75 -14.59
N ARG A 135 -23.17 3.41 -15.35
CA ARG A 135 -23.22 3.75 -16.78
C ARG A 135 -24.63 3.80 -17.31
N VAL A 136 -24.81 4.68 -18.31
CA VAL A 136 -26.04 4.89 -19.06
C VAL A 136 -25.74 4.71 -20.54
N LEU A 137 -26.47 3.84 -21.23
CA LEU A 137 -26.39 3.64 -22.68
C LEU A 137 -27.75 3.93 -23.32
N VAL A 138 -27.79 4.72 -24.41
CA VAL A 138 -29.01 5.05 -25.17
C VAL A 138 -28.79 4.72 -26.64
N GLY A 139 -29.68 3.97 -27.29
CA GLY A 139 -29.59 3.76 -28.73
C GLY A 139 -29.87 2.35 -29.24
N GLY A 140 -30.36 2.27 -30.48
CA GLY A 140 -30.51 1.01 -31.22
C GLY A 140 -29.15 0.44 -31.59
N GLY A 141 -28.70 -0.55 -30.84
CA GLY A 141 -27.62 -1.44 -31.25
C GLY A 141 -26.24 -1.07 -30.74
N ALA A 142 -26.03 -1.14 -29.42
CA ALA A 142 -24.78 -1.76 -29.01
C ALA A 142 -24.83 -3.22 -29.51
N GLY A 143 -23.87 -3.60 -30.35
CA GLY A 143 -23.67 -5.00 -30.73
C GLY A 143 -23.66 -5.91 -29.52
N GLN A 144 -23.92 -7.20 -29.71
CA GLN A 144 -23.71 -8.17 -28.62
C GLN A 144 -22.29 -8.01 -28.05
N ALA A 145 -21.32 -7.86 -28.96
CA ALA A 145 -19.93 -7.63 -28.62
C ALA A 145 -19.70 -6.36 -27.79
N GLN A 146 -20.38 -5.25 -28.12
CA GLN A 146 -20.22 -4.01 -27.38
C GLN A 146 -20.75 -4.13 -25.95
N ILE A 147 -21.95 -4.71 -25.75
CA ILE A 147 -22.50 -4.94 -24.41
C ILE A 147 -21.57 -5.84 -23.59
N LEU A 148 -21.10 -6.95 -24.19
CA LEU A 148 -20.16 -7.86 -23.55
C LEU A 148 -18.83 -7.16 -23.21
N LYS A 149 -18.29 -6.35 -24.12
CA LYS A 149 -17.07 -5.56 -23.90
C LYS A 149 -17.23 -4.63 -22.70
N GLU A 150 -18.34 -3.90 -22.60
CA GLU A 150 -18.61 -2.99 -21.48
C GLU A 150 -18.74 -3.75 -20.15
N VAL A 151 -19.44 -4.89 -20.15
CA VAL A 151 -19.55 -5.77 -18.96
C VAL A 151 -18.16 -6.29 -18.57
N ALA A 152 -17.37 -6.76 -19.53
CA ALA A 152 -16.01 -7.23 -19.28
C ALA A 152 -15.11 -6.12 -18.72
N GLU A 153 -15.22 -4.90 -19.24
CA GLU A 153 -14.43 -3.76 -18.78
C GLU A 153 -14.79 -3.38 -17.33
N ASN A 154 -16.08 -3.40 -16.98
CA ASN A 154 -16.52 -3.16 -15.62
C ASN A 154 -16.03 -4.24 -14.64
N LEU A 155 -16.18 -5.51 -15.02
CA LEU A 155 -15.65 -6.65 -14.25
C LEU A 155 -14.13 -6.55 -14.10
N TYR A 156 -13.41 -6.11 -15.13
CA TYR A 156 -11.97 -5.88 -15.08
C TYR A 156 -11.57 -4.79 -14.08
N GLN A 157 -12.30 -3.66 -14.03
CA GLN A 157 -12.08 -2.60 -13.05
C GLN A 157 -12.28 -3.11 -11.62
N GLN A 158 -13.34 -3.91 -11.41
CA GLN A 158 -13.64 -4.58 -10.15
C GLN A 158 -12.72 -5.78 -9.82
N ARG A 159 -11.76 -6.11 -10.70
CA ARG A 159 -10.85 -7.27 -10.57
C ARG A 159 -11.56 -8.61 -10.42
N ARG A 160 -12.61 -8.79 -11.22
CA ARG A 160 -13.34 -10.04 -11.35
C ARG A 160 -12.71 -10.88 -12.46
N GLY A 161 -12.33 -12.12 -12.17
CA GLY A 161 -11.70 -13.02 -13.14
C GLY A 161 -12.62 -13.40 -14.31
N GLU A 162 -13.92 -13.21 -14.14
CA GLU A 162 -14.95 -13.38 -15.16
C GLU A 162 -14.77 -12.44 -16.36
N ALA A 163 -14.07 -11.31 -16.18
CA ALA A 163 -13.81 -10.37 -17.27
C ALA A 163 -13.20 -11.04 -18.50
N LEU A 164 -12.30 -12.02 -18.29
CA LEU A 164 -11.64 -12.74 -19.38
C LEU A 164 -12.62 -13.59 -20.20
N GLU A 165 -13.55 -14.28 -19.54
CA GLU A 165 -14.56 -15.09 -20.25
C GLU A 165 -15.49 -14.20 -21.07
N ILE A 166 -15.97 -13.10 -20.48
CA ILE A 166 -16.91 -12.19 -21.13
C ILE A 166 -16.28 -11.49 -22.33
N VAL A 167 -15.01 -11.07 -22.23
CA VAL A 167 -14.34 -10.39 -23.36
C VAL A 167 -14.06 -11.35 -24.52
N GLU A 168 -13.82 -12.64 -24.26
CA GLU A 168 -13.68 -13.65 -25.32
C GLU A 168 -14.97 -13.86 -26.11
N GLU A 169 -16.12 -13.85 -25.42
CA GLU A 169 -17.42 -13.83 -26.08
C GLU A 169 -17.64 -12.56 -26.90
N ALA A 170 -17.19 -11.40 -26.39
CA ALA A 170 -17.26 -10.15 -27.13
C ALA A 170 -16.48 -10.23 -28.45
N ILE A 171 -15.26 -10.79 -28.43
CA ILE A 171 -14.45 -11.02 -29.63
C ILE A 171 -15.16 -11.97 -30.60
N ALA A 172 -15.74 -13.07 -30.09
CA ALA A 172 -16.45 -14.05 -30.91
C ALA A 172 -17.71 -13.49 -31.59
N ALA A 173 -18.36 -12.52 -30.95
CA ALA A 173 -19.51 -11.80 -31.52
C ALA A 173 -19.13 -10.85 -32.67
N GLY A 174 -17.84 -10.55 -32.87
CA GLY A 174 -17.27 -10.00 -34.10
C GLY A 174 -17.36 -8.47 -34.29
N GLU A 175 -18.37 -7.80 -33.74
CA GLU A 175 -18.44 -6.34 -33.72
C GLU A 175 -17.34 -5.77 -32.79
N ASP A 176 -16.59 -4.75 -33.22
CA ASP A 176 -15.47 -4.17 -32.44
C ASP A 176 -14.43 -5.18 -31.89
N ALA A 177 -14.26 -6.33 -32.56
CA ALA A 177 -13.41 -7.42 -32.08
C ALA A 177 -11.96 -6.99 -31.79
N LYS A 178 -11.45 -5.96 -32.48
CA LYS A 178 -10.13 -5.38 -32.21
C LYS A 178 -10.07 -4.71 -30.83
N GLU A 179 -11.09 -3.93 -30.46
CA GLU A 179 -11.14 -3.26 -29.15
C GLU A 179 -11.37 -4.25 -28.01
N ALA A 180 -12.19 -5.27 -28.24
CA ALA A 180 -12.38 -6.37 -27.28
C ALA A 180 -11.09 -7.19 -27.12
N ALA A 181 -10.38 -7.50 -28.22
CA ALA A 181 -9.07 -8.16 -28.16
C ALA A 181 -8.02 -7.32 -27.41
N GLU A 182 -8.06 -6.00 -27.55
CA GLU A 182 -7.20 -5.11 -26.78
C GLU A 182 -7.52 -5.16 -25.28
N LEU A 183 -8.81 -5.10 -24.91
CA LEU A 183 -9.25 -5.24 -23.52
C LEU A 183 -8.83 -6.61 -22.95
N LYS A 184 -8.96 -7.69 -23.73
CA LYS A 184 -8.46 -9.02 -23.37
C LYS A 184 -6.96 -8.99 -23.06
N GLY A 185 -6.17 -8.33 -23.90
CA GLY A 185 -4.74 -8.15 -23.66
C GLY A 185 -4.45 -7.50 -22.30
N PHE A 186 -5.17 -6.42 -21.94
CA PHE A 186 -4.98 -5.74 -20.65
C PHE A 186 -5.42 -6.60 -19.44
N ILE A 187 -6.50 -7.37 -19.59
CA ILE A 187 -6.93 -8.35 -18.58
C ILE A 187 -5.82 -9.39 -18.35
N LEU A 188 -5.29 -9.98 -19.42
CA LEU A 188 -4.21 -10.97 -19.36
C LEU A 188 -2.94 -10.39 -18.72
N THR A 189 -2.57 -9.15 -19.07
CA THR A 189 -1.44 -8.42 -18.46
C THR A 189 -1.61 -8.33 -16.94
N THR A 190 -2.80 -7.94 -16.48
CA THR A 190 -3.09 -7.78 -15.04
C THR A 190 -3.12 -9.10 -14.28
N GLU A 191 -3.50 -10.19 -14.96
CA GLU A 191 -3.42 -11.57 -14.43
C GLU A 191 -1.99 -12.14 -14.44
N GLY A 192 -1.00 -11.41 -14.95
CA GLY A 192 0.39 -11.86 -15.07
C GLY A 192 0.64 -12.83 -16.23
N LYS A 193 -0.33 -13.02 -17.13
CA LYS A 193 -0.19 -13.87 -18.33
C LYS A 193 0.46 -13.08 -19.48
N LEU A 194 1.68 -12.59 -19.23
CA LEU A 194 2.35 -11.60 -20.08
C LEU A 194 2.63 -12.12 -21.50
N ASP A 195 2.97 -13.40 -21.67
CA ASP A 195 3.23 -13.99 -22.99
C ASP A 195 1.95 -14.11 -23.84
N GLU A 196 0.83 -14.43 -23.21
CA GLU A 196 -0.48 -14.47 -23.88
C GLU A 196 -0.94 -13.06 -24.26
N ALA A 197 -0.75 -12.09 -23.34
CA ALA A 197 -1.06 -10.69 -23.58
C ALA A 197 -0.24 -10.12 -24.75
N GLU A 198 1.07 -10.36 -24.77
CA GLU A 198 1.96 -9.92 -25.86
C GLU A 198 1.50 -10.45 -27.21
N LYS A 199 1.12 -11.74 -27.27
CA LYS A 199 0.61 -12.36 -28.49
C LYS A 199 -0.71 -11.75 -28.94
N GLU A 200 -1.63 -11.47 -28.03
CA GLU A 200 -2.90 -10.82 -28.38
C GLU A 200 -2.67 -9.39 -28.87
N PHE A 201 -1.87 -8.59 -28.18
CA PHE A 201 -1.56 -7.22 -28.62
C PHE A 201 -0.81 -7.18 -29.96
N GLY A 202 0.11 -8.11 -30.19
CA GLY A 202 0.83 -8.22 -31.45
C GLY A 202 -0.06 -8.56 -32.64
N ARG A 203 -1.15 -9.31 -32.45
CA ARG A 203 -2.12 -9.61 -33.52
C ARG A 203 -2.92 -8.39 -33.97
N ILE A 204 -3.12 -7.43 -33.07
CA ILE A 204 -3.93 -6.23 -33.33
C ILE A 204 -3.07 -4.96 -33.50
N ASP A 205 -1.74 -5.12 -33.50
CA ASP A 205 -0.76 -4.03 -33.56
C ASP A 205 -1.01 -2.95 -32.48
N SER A 206 -1.36 -3.36 -31.25
CA SER A 206 -1.58 -2.41 -30.14
C SER A 206 -0.24 -2.00 -29.51
N VAL A 207 0.23 -0.80 -29.88
CA VAL A 207 1.46 -0.21 -29.31
C VAL A 207 1.32 -0.01 -27.81
N ALA A 208 0.18 0.54 -27.35
CA ALA A 208 -0.07 0.75 -25.94
C ALA A 208 -0.05 -0.56 -25.14
N GLY A 209 -0.66 -1.62 -25.69
CA GLY A 209 -0.65 -2.94 -25.07
C GLY A 209 0.74 -3.58 -24.99
N LEU A 210 1.52 -3.54 -26.08
CA LEU A 210 2.90 -4.04 -26.09
C LEU A 210 3.80 -3.27 -25.13
N ALA A 211 3.64 -1.95 -25.07
CA ALA A 211 4.35 -1.12 -24.09
C ALA A 211 3.97 -1.51 -22.64
N ALA A 212 2.68 -1.77 -22.38
CA ALA A 212 2.22 -2.18 -21.05
C ALA A 212 2.79 -3.55 -20.65
N VAL A 213 2.90 -4.51 -21.59
CA VAL A 213 3.56 -5.79 -21.31
C VAL A 213 5.04 -5.59 -20.97
N ALA A 214 5.77 -4.75 -21.71
CA ALA A 214 7.16 -4.44 -21.41
C ALA A 214 7.31 -3.78 -20.02
N LEU A 215 6.38 -2.88 -19.66
CA LEU A 215 6.34 -2.23 -18.35
C LEU A 215 6.16 -3.25 -17.22
N GLU A 216 5.22 -4.19 -17.35
CA GLU A 216 4.97 -5.23 -16.35
C GLU A 216 6.10 -6.27 -16.25
N ARG A 217 6.83 -6.52 -17.34
CA ARG A 217 8.09 -7.29 -17.30
C ARG A 217 9.23 -6.53 -16.60
N GLY A 218 9.03 -5.25 -16.30
CA GLY A 218 10.03 -4.36 -15.71
C GLY A 218 11.07 -3.85 -16.70
N ASP A 219 10.86 -4.03 -18.02
CA ASP A 219 11.69 -3.44 -19.06
C ASP A 219 11.24 -2.01 -19.36
N LEU A 220 11.57 -1.11 -18.42
CA LEU A 220 11.11 0.28 -18.43
C LEU A 220 11.61 1.07 -19.65
N GLU A 221 12.84 0.80 -20.11
CA GLU A 221 13.40 1.48 -21.27
C GLU A 221 12.68 1.08 -22.55
N SER A 222 12.48 -0.23 -22.77
CA SER A 222 11.72 -0.72 -23.92
C SER A 222 10.26 -0.26 -23.85
N ALA A 223 9.63 -0.28 -22.67
CA ALA A 223 8.26 0.21 -22.50
C ALA A 223 8.12 1.68 -22.94
N ALA A 224 9.02 2.54 -22.48
CA ALA A 224 9.04 3.94 -22.87
C ALA A 224 9.30 4.13 -24.38
N GLN A 225 10.19 3.33 -24.96
CA GLN A 225 10.52 3.40 -26.39
C GLN A 225 9.37 2.91 -27.29
N ILE A 226 8.75 1.78 -26.96
CA ILE A 226 7.59 1.24 -27.68
C ILE A 226 6.47 2.28 -27.65
N ALA A 227 6.14 2.80 -26.46
CA ALA A 227 5.10 3.81 -26.31
C ALA A 227 5.40 5.12 -27.06
N ALA A 228 6.67 5.54 -27.13
CA ALA A 228 7.07 6.73 -27.89
C ALA A 228 6.82 6.61 -29.41
N SER A 229 6.65 5.40 -29.95
CA SER A 229 6.29 5.18 -31.35
C SER A 229 4.84 5.54 -31.70
N ALA A 230 3.99 5.75 -30.69
CA ALA A 230 2.59 6.18 -30.82
C ALA A 230 2.32 7.44 -29.97
N PRO A 231 2.82 8.62 -30.38
CA PRO A 231 2.65 9.88 -29.63
C PRO A 231 1.20 10.34 -29.51
N ASP A 232 0.34 9.95 -30.45
CA ASP A 232 -1.09 10.30 -30.49
C ASP A 232 -1.98 9.28 -29.74
N ASP A 233 -1.42 8.16 -29.30
CA ASP A 233 -2.14 7.18 -28.48
C ASP A 233 -2.06 7.59 -27.01
N GLY A 234 -3.20 8.05 -26.47
CA GLY A 234 -3.27 8.55 -25.11
C GLY A 234 -2.80 7.53 -24.07
N TYR A 235 -3.18 6.25 -24.21
CA TYR A 235 -2.78 5.25 -23.23
C TYR A 235 -1.33 4.80 -23.42
N ALA A 236 -0.81 4.79 -24.65
CA ALA A 236 0.62 4.60 -24.86
C ALA A 236 1.42 5.68 -24.12
N GLN A 237 1.02 6.96 -24.20
CA GLN A 237 1.69 8.03 -23.45
C GLN A 237 1.53 7.89 -21.93
N THR A 238 0.42 7.34 -21.43
CA THR A 238 0.27 6.95 -20.02
C THR A 238 1.32 5.92 -19.60
N VAL A 239 1.48 4.85 -20.37
CA VAL A 239 2.48 3.80 -20.11
C VAL A 239 3.91 4.36 -20.20
N ARG A 240 4.18 5.25 -21.18
CA ARG A 240 5.45 5.94 -21.30
C ARG A 240 5.75 6.77 -20.05
N ALA A 241 4.78 7.55 -19.58
CA ALA A 241 4.92 8.37 -18.40
C ALA A 241 5.22 7.51 -17.17
N GLU A 242 4.56 6.37 -17.01
CA GLU A 242 4.82 5.45 -15.91
C GLU A 242 6.26 4.92 -15.93
N ALA A 243 6.75 4.49 -17.09
CA ALA A 243 8.13 4.06 -17.26
C ALA A 243 9.13 5.19 -16.97
N LEU A 244 8.82 6.42 -17.40
CA LEU A 244 9.65 7.61 -17.15
C LEU A 244 9.68 7.97 -15.65
N ILE A 245 8.55 7.91 -14.94
CA ILE A 245 8.50 8.11 -13.48
C ILE A 245 9.38 7.08 -12.79
N ARG A 246 9.23 5.79 -13.11
CA ARG A 246 10.01 4.70 -12.50
C ARG A 246 11.51 4.77 -12.80
N THR A 247 11.93 5.49 -13.84
CA THR A 247 13.33 5.76 -14.18
C THR A 247 13.83 7.12 -13.68
N GLY A 248 13.01 7.85 -12.91
CA GLY A 248 13.35 9.17 -12.33
C GLY A 248 13.29 10.33 -13.33
N LYS A 249 12.77 10.13 -14.54
CA LYS A 249 12.61 11.14 -15.59
C LYS A 249 11.26 11.88 -15.46
N THR A 250 10.99 12.42 -14.27
CA THR A 250 9.69 13.00 -13.91
C THR A 250 9.25 14.16 -14.81
N ALA A 251 10.17 15.00 -15.27
CA ALA A 251 9.86 16.11 -16.17
C ALA A 251 9.37 15.63 -17.55
N GLU A 252 10.02 14.62 -18.13
CA GLU A 252 9.57 14.01 -19.40
C GLU A 252 8.23 13.28 -19.22
N ALA A 253 8.00 12.67 -18.04
CA ALA A 253 6.73 12.05 -17.72
C ALA A 253 5.58 13.08 -17.67
N ALA A 254 5.82 14.24 -17.05
CA ALA A 254 4.84 15.32 -16.98
C ALA A 254 4.42 15.82 -18.39
N GLU A 255 5.36 15.88 -19.33
CA GLU A 255 5.08 16.24 -20.73
C GLU A 255 4.18 15.19 -21.40
N ALA A 256 4.52 13.90 -21.26
CA ALA A 256 3.73 12.80 -21.82
C ALA A 256 2.29 12.77 -21.26
N LEU A 257 2.10 13.11 -19.98
CA LEU A 257 0.78 13.10 -19.33
C LEU A 257 -0.16 14.24 -19.75
N ASN A 258 0.38 15.38 -20.21
CA ASN A 258 -0.44 16.53 -20.59
C ASN A 258 -1.32 16.25 -21.82
N THR A 259 -0.82 15.43 -22.75
CA THR A 259 -1.57 15.02 -23.95
C THR A 259 -2.34 13.71 -23.74
N ALA A 260 -1.87 12.84 -22.84
CA ALA A 260 -2.47 11.53 -22.57
C ALA A 260 -3.89 11.63 -22.00
N ALA A 261 -4.13 12.55 -21.04
CA ALA A 261 -5.37 12.56 -20.25
C ALA A 261 -6.63 12.82 -21.10
N THR A 262 -6.52 13.62 -22.16
CA THR A 262 -7.65 13.91 -23.07
C THR A 262 -7.76 12.91 -24.22
N ALA A 263 -6.70 12.15 -24.51
CA ALA A 263 -6.63 11.18 -25.60
C ALA A 263 -6.94 9.72 -25.16
N ALA A 264 -6.84 9.41 -23.86
CA ALA A 264 -7.19 8.10 -23.32
C ALA A 264 -8.67 7.79 -23.52
N LYS A 265 -8.96 6.59 -24.06
CA LYS A 265 -10.30 6.23 -24.56
C LYS A 265 -11.24 5.69 -23.48
N ARG A 266 -10.68 4.99 -22.49
CA ARG A 266 -11.45 4.30 -21.44
C ARG A 266 -11.36 5.02 -20.10
N PRO A 267 -12.41 5.01 -19.26
CA PRO A 267 -12.39 5.70 -17.96
C PRO A 267 -11.26 5.23 -17.04
N TRP A 268 -10.96 3.93 -16.99
CA TRP A 268 -9.84 3.40 -16.19
C TRP A 268 -8.47 3.87 -16.72
N GLN A 269 -8.31 4.02 -18.04
CA GLN A 269 -7.09 4.58 -18.64
C GLN A 269 -6.93 6.06 -18.30
N GLN A 270 -8.03 6.82 -18.34
CA GLN A 270 -8.05 8.22 -17.90
C GLN A 270 -7.72 8.33 -16.41
N SER A 271 -8.32 7.48 -15.58
CA SER A 271 -8.04 7.40 -14.14
C SER A 271 -6.56 7.11 -13.87
N GLU A 272 -5.97 6.11 -14.52
CA GLU A 272 -4.54 5.81 -14.41
C GLU A 272 -3.70 7.04 -14.79
N THR A 273 -4.02 7.68 -15.90
CA THR A 273 -3.30 8.88 -16.38
C THR A 273 -3.33 10.02 -15.36
N VAL A 274 -4.50 10.33 -14.82
CA VAL A 274 -4.65 11.41 -13.83
C VAL A 274 -4.01 11.02 -12.49
N ASN A 275 -4.04 9.74 -12.10
CA ASN A 275 -3.28 9.25 -10.95
C ASN A 275 -1.76 9.47 -11.14
N LEU A 276 -1.23 9.25 -12.34
CA LEU A 276 0.18 9.55 -12.63
C LEU A 276 0.49 11.05 -12.58
N GLN A 277 -0.43 11.91 -13.01
CA GLN A 277 -0.29 13.36 -12.83
C GLN A 277 -0.23 13.72 -11.33
N GLY A 278 -1.04 13.06 -10.51
CA GLY A 278 -1.00 13.20 -9.06
C GLY A 278 0.33 12.75 -8.47
N ARG A 279 0.90 11.63 -8.93
CA ARG A 279 2.23 11.17 -8.52
C ARG A 279 3.34 12.12 -8.92
N VAL A 280 3.31 12.67 -10.14
CA VAL A 280 4.24 13.70 -10.58
C VAL A 280 4.17 14.92 -9.66
N ALA A 281 2.96 15.42 -9.36
CA ALA A 281 2.78 16.54 -8.45
C ALA A 281 3.27 16.22 -7.02
N HIS A 282 3.04 15.00 -6.54
CA HIS A 282 3.53 14.53 -5.24
C HIS A 282 5.07 14.51 -5.18
N ILE A 283 5.73 13.98 -6.22
CA ILE A 283 7.20 13.99 -6.36
C ILE A 283 7.75 15.43 -6.39
N GLU A 284 7.03 16.35 -7.02
CA GLU A 284 7.37 17.78 -7.06
C GLU A 284 7.10 18.51 -5.73
N GLY A 285 6.42 17.86 -4.77
CA GLY A 285 6.06 18.42 -3.47
C GLY A 285 4.76 19.25 -3.47
N ASP A 286 4.00 19.24 -4.56
CA ASP A 286 2.69 19.89 -4.65
C ASP A 286 1.57 18.95 -4.16
N ALA A 287 1.42 18.87 -2.84
CA ALA A 287 0.47 17.98 -2.18
C ALA A 287 -1.01 18.35 -2.45
N ASP A 288 -1.31 19.61 -2.77
CA ASP A 288 -2.68 20.04 -3.09
C ASP A 288 -3.07 19.57 -4.49
N LYS A 289 -2.20 19.77 -5.47
CA LYS A 289 -2.40 19.27 -6.84
C LYS A 289 -2.42 17.74 -6.88
N ALA A 290 -1.58 17.07 -6.09
CA ALA A 290 -1.57 15.62 -5.97
C ALA A 290 -2.93 15.07 -5.51
N VAL A 291 -3.46 15.59 -4.39
CA VAL A 291 -4.77 15.17 -3.86
C VAL A 291 -5.89 15.42 -4.86
N ALA A 292 -5.93 16.59 -5.50
CA ALA A 292 -6.95 16.91 -6.49
C ALA A 292 -6.93 15.93 -7.69
N ALA A 293 -5.73 15.58 -8.16
CA ALA A 293 -5.57 14.60 -9.23
C ALA A 293 -6.00 13.19 -8.78
N TYR A 294 -5.63 12.73 -7.58
CA TYR A 294 -6.10 11.44 -7.08
C TYR A 294 -7.63 11.38 -6.93
N GLN A 295 -8.26 12.45 -6.44
CA GLN A 295 -9.72 12.56 -6.38
C GLN A 295 -10.37 12.50 -7.74
N GLN A 296 -9.80 13.17 -8.74
CA GLN A 296 -10.27 13.10 -10.11
C GLN A 296 -10.10 11.68 -10.69
N ALA A 297 -8.98 11.01 -10.41
CA ALA A 297 -8.75 9.63 -10.82
C ALA A 297 -9.80 8.68 -10.22
N ILE A 298 -10.13 8.84 -8.94
CA ILE A 298 -11.15 8.05 -8.24
C ILE A 298 -12.56 8.36 -8.78
N ALA A 299 -12.84 9.60 -9.16
CA ALA A 299 -14.11 9.95 -9.79
C ALA A 299 -14.28 9.33 -11.20
N LEU A 300 -13.17 9.15 -11.94
CA LEU A 300 -13.15 8.50 -13.25
C LEU A 300 -13.27 6.96 -13.13
N ASP A 301 -12.59 6.37 -12.15
CA ASP A 301 -12.65 4.94 -11.82
C ASP A 301 -12.60 4.75 -10.29
N PRO A 302 -13.76 4.52 -9.66
CA PRO A 302 -13.86 4.28 -8.22
C PRO A 302 -13.12 3.01 -7.73
N TYR A 303 -12.73 2.12 -8.65
CA TYR A 303 -12.02 0.87 -8.34
C TYR A 303 -10.50 0.98 -8.46
N ASN A 304 -9.98 2.17 -8.75
CA ASN A 304 -8.54 2.39 -8.84
C ASN A 304 -7.89 2.38 -7.44
N VAL A 305 -7.51 1.18 -6.99
CA VAL A 305 -6.85 0.91 -5.70
C VAL A 305 -5.55 1.71 -5.53
N ILE A 306 -4.81 1.97 -6.62
CA ILE A 306 -3.57 2.75 -6.58
C ILE A 306 -3.89 4.21 -6.29
N ALA A 307 -4.89 4.79 -6.98
CA ALA A 307 -5.33 6.16 -6.72
C ALA A 307 -5.89 6.34 -5.31
N LEU A 308 -6.70 5.38 -4.81
CA LEU A 308 -7.19 5.38 -3.42
C LEU A 308 -6.03 5.29 -2.42
N SER A 309 -5.05 4.41 -2.65
CA SER A 309 -3.88 4.29 -1.77
C SER A 309 -3.04 5.57 -1.77
N ASN A 310 -2.87 6.20 -2.93
CA ASN A 310 -2.15 7.45 -3.09
C ASN A 310 -2.85 8.63 -2.42
N GLU A 311 -4.17 8.74 -2.56
CA GLU A 311 -4.96 9.74 -1.84
C GLU A 311 -4.88 9.52 -0.32
N GLY A 312 -5.00 8.27 0.14
CA GLY A 312 -4.86 7.93 1.55
C GLY A 312 -3.49 8.30 2.12
N ALA A 313 -2.41 8.01 1.39
CA ALA A 313 -1.06 8.42 1.77
C ALA A 313 -0.90 9.95 1.80
N ALA A 314 -1.46 10.66 0.82
CA ALA A 314 -1.42 12.12 0.76
C ALA A 314 -2.22 12.77 1.91
N HIS A 315 -3.40 12.24 2.26
CA HIS A 315 -4.13 12.68 3.45
C HIS A 315 -3.35 12.45 4.74
N ARG A 316 -2.70 11.28 4.87
CA ARG A 316 -1.84 10.99 6.03
C ARG A 316 -0.70 12.01 6.14
N GLU A 317 -0.04 12.34 5.04
CA GLU A 317 1.04 13.34 5.02
C GLU A 317 0.54 14.76 5.36
N LYS A 318 -0.70 15.10 5.02
CA LYS A 318 -1.34 16.36 5.45
C LYS A 318 -1.80 16.35 6.91
N GLY A 319 -1.79 15.19 7.56
CA GLY A 319 -2.31 15.01 8.92
C GLY A 319 -3.81 14.76 9.00
N ASP A 320 -4.50 14.60 7.86
CA ASP A 320 -5.93 14.25 7.78
C ASP A 320 -6.11 12.73 8.01
N LEU A 321 -5.74 12.24 9.20
CA LEU A 321 -5.63 10.80 9.50
C LEU A 321 -6.97 10.06 9.37
N GLU A 322 -8.09 10.67 9.73
CA GLU A 322 -9.42 10.05 9.59
C GLU A 322 -9.79 9.82 8.12
N LYS A 323 -9.53 10.81 7.25
CA LYS A 323 -9.76 10.66 5.80
C LYS A 323 -8.81 9.64 5.20
N ALA A 324 -7.55 9.65 5.62
CA ALA A 324 -6.57 8.67 5.18
C ALA A 324 -7.04 7.24 5.49
N GLN A 325 -7.54 7.01 6.71
CA GLN A 325 -8.07 5.72 7.11
C GLN A 325 -9.29 5.32 6.27
N GLU A 326 -10.28 6.22 6.11
CA GLU A 326 -11.49 5.93 5.34
C GLU A 326 -11.18 5.56 3.88
N THR A 327 -10.29 6.32 3.23
CA THR A 327 -9.89 6.08 1.85
C THR A 327 -9.10 4.77 1.69
N LEU A 328 -8.19 4.46 2.61
CA LEU A 328 -7.46 3.19 2.59
C LEU A 328 -8.39 1.99 2.87
N GLU A 329 -9.40 2.15 3.73
CA GLU A 329 -10.41 1.12 3.96
C GLU A 329 -11.32 0.90 2.74
N LYS A 330 -11.55 1.92 1.90
CA LYS A 330 -12.16 1.74 0.58
C LYS A 330 -11.25 0.91 -0.33
N ALA A 331 -9.96 1.24 -0.40
CA ALA A 331 -8.98 0.49 -1.20
C ALA A 331 -8.95 -1.01 -0.79
N ALA A 332 -8.89 -1.28 0.51
CA ALA A 332 -8.86 -2.65 1.07
C ALA A 332 -10.14 -3.45 0.76
N ARG A 333 -11.31 -2.80 0.71
CA ARG A 333 -12.58 -3.45 0.32
C ARG A 333 -12.60 -3.86 -1.14
N ILE A 334 -11.97 -3.08 -2.02
CA ILE A 334 -11.91 -3.37 -3.46
C ILE A 334 -10.88 -4.46 -3.75
N ARG A 335 -9.67 -4.31 -3.20
CA ARG A 335 -8.61 -5.31 -3.31
C ARG A 335 -7.83 -5.39 -2.01
N PRO A 336 -8.04 -6.44 -1.22
CA PRO A 336 -7.20 -6.71 -0.07
C PRO A 336 -5.77 -7.00 -0.54
N ASP A 337 -4.80 -6.27 0.00
CA ASP A 337 -3.38 -6.60 -0.11
C ASP A 337 -2.63 -6.15 1.15
N ASP A 338 -1.44 -6.72 1.33
CA ASP A 338 -0.62 -6.56 2.53
C ASP A 338 -0.25 -5.09 2.77
N LEU A 339 0.07 -4.36 1.70
CA LEU A 339 0.53 -2.98 1.81
C LEU A 339 -0.57 -2.05 2.29
N THR A 340 -1.78 -2.17 1.72
CA THR A 340 -2.92 -1.37 2.18
C THR A 340 -3.24 -1.66 3.65
N GLU A 341 -3.16 -2.92 4.09
CA GLU A 341 -3.37 -3.28 5.49
C GLU A 341 -2.29 -2.70 6.43
N ILE A 342 -1.02 -2.71 6.00
CA ILE A 342 0.08 -2.06 6.74
C ILE A 342 -0.17 -0.55 6.86
N MET A 343 -0.57 0.11 5.76
CA MET A 343 -0.87 1.54 5.76
C MET A 343 -2.06 1.88 6.68
N ILE A 344 -3.13 1.08 6.69
CA ILE A 344 -4.27 1.25 7.60
C ILE A 344 -3.81 1.12 9.06
N ARG A 345 -3.05 0.07 9.40
CA ARG A 345 -2.52 -0.13 10.77
C ARG A 345 -1.60 1.01 11.19
N GLN A 346 -0.83 1.58 10.26
CA GLN A 346 0.01 2.74 10.52
C GLN A 346 -0.83 3.99 10.81
N VAL A 347 -1.82 4.30 9.98
CA VAL A 347 -2.71 5.46 10.19
C VAL A 347 -3.46 5.35 11.51
N ARG A 348 -3.97 4.16 11.86
CA ARG A 348 -4.64 3.93 13.15
C ARG A 348 -3.72 4.20 14.34
N ARG A 349 -2.46 3.76 14.29
CA ARG A 349 -1.47 4.08 15.33
C ARG A 349 -1.20 5.57 15.41
N GLU A 350 -1.03 6.25 14.28
CA GLU A 350 -0.85 7.72 14.26
C GLU A 350 -2.07 8.44 14.85
N LEU A 351 -3.29 7.95 14.59
CA LEU A 351 -4.53 8.51 15.11
C LEU A 351 -4.64 8.31 16.64
N GLU A 352 -4.28 7.13 17.14
CA GLU A 352 -4.20 6.85 18.58
C GLU A 352 -3.19 7.77 19.27
N GLU A 353 -2.03 7.96 18.66
CA GLU A 353 -0.96 8.83 19.17
C GLU A 353 -1.36 10.31 19.16
N ALA A 354 -1.99 10.79 18.09
CA ALA A 354 -2.45 12.18 17.98
C ALA A 354 -3.48 12.54 19.06
N ASN A 355 -4.26 11.56 19.51
CA ASN A 355 -5.25 11.72 20.56
C ASN A 355 -4.66 11.63 21.99
N ASP A 356 -3.39 11.23 22.15
CA ASP A 356 -2.72 11.17 23.45
C ASP A 356 -1.96 12.47 23.78
N LEU A 357 -2.71 13.43 24.33
CA LEU A 357 -2.17 14.74 24.74
C LEU A 357 -1.02 14.64 25.75
N LYS A 358 -1.08 13.68 26.69
CA LYS A 358 -0.05 13.53 27.72
C LYS A 358 1.26 13.04 27.11
N ARG A 359 1.17 12.10 26.18
CA ARG A 359 2.35 11.62 25.43
C ARG A 359 2.94 12.74 24.58
N ALA A 360 2.11 13.54 23.91
CA ALA A 360 2.59 14.67 23.12
C ALA A 360 3.38 15.70 23.95
N GLU A 361 2.92 16.04 25.16
CA GLU A 361 3.64 16.92 26.09
C GLU A 361 4.99 16.32 26.52
N LEU A 362 5.01 15.04 26.88
CA LEU A 362 6.23 14.32 27.26
C LEU A 362 7.26 14.32 26.15
N VAL A 363 6.84 13.97 24.92
CA VAL A 363 7.71 13.94 23.74
C VAL A 363 8.30 15.32 23.46
N ASN A 364 7.49 16.38 23.50
CA ASN A 364 7.97 17.75 23.29
C ASN A 364 9.02 18.18 24.34
N ALA A 365 8.80 17.82 25.62
CA ALA A 365 9.76 18.10 26.68
C ALA A 365 11.10 17.36 26.47
N GLN A 366 11.02 16.07 26.10
CA GLN A 366 12.21 15.26 25.79
C GLN A 366 12.98 15.81 24.59
N ILE A 367 12.31 16.25 23.53
CA ILE A 367 12.94 16.85 22.35
C ILE A 367 13.71 18.11 22.72
N ALA A 368 13.10 19.03 23.47
CA ALA A 368 13.76 20.27 23.87
C ALA A 368 15.02 20.01 24.71
N GLU A 369 14.98 19.01 25.58
CA GLU A 369 16.14 18.56 26.34
C GLU A 369 17.22 17.95 25.45
N LEU A 370 16.85 17.07 24.52
CA LEU A 370 17.78 16.46 23.58
C LEU A 370 18.43 17.49 22.65
N GLY A 371 17.66 18.44 22.11
CA GLY A 371 18.17 19.53 21.27
C GLY A 371 19.16 20.39 22.03
N LYS A 372 18.89 20.68 23.31
CA LYS A 372 19.84 21.38 24.20
C LYS A 372 21.12 20.56 24.39
N ARG A 373 21.02 19.27 24.73
CA ARG A 373 22.18 18.37 24.89
C ARG A 373 23.01 18.30 23.60
N PHE A 374 22.38 18.22 22.43
CA PHE A 374 23.06 18.21 21.14
C PHE A 374 23.89 19.48 20.91
N ARG A 375 23.29 20.65 21.17
CA ARG A 375 23.98 21.95 21.05
C ARG A 375 25.12 22.10 22.06
N GLU A 376 24.94 21.62 23.29
CA GLU A 376 25.96 21.66 24.35
C GLU A 376 27.14 20.72 24.08
N LEU A 377 26.87 19.52 23.54
CA LEU A 377 27.90 18.56 23.11
C LEU A 377 28.75 19.09 21.95
N LYS A 378 28.18 19.92 21.07
CA LYS A 378 28.91 20.61 20.00
C LYS A 378 29.94 21.62 20.53
N VAL A 379 29.73 22.13 21.74
CA VAL A 379 30.55 23.21 22.36
C VAL A 379 31.54 22.66 23.39
N SER A 380 31.13 21.68 24.21
CA SER A 380 31.86 21.34 25.44
C SER A 380 32.78 20.13 25.35
N GLY A 381 32.64 19.26 24.35
CA GLY A 381 33.52 18.10 24.20
C GLY A 381 33.64 17.27 25.49
N ALA A 382 32.59 16.50 25.79
CA ALA A 382 32.49 15.44 26.80
C ALA A 382 31.99 15.83 28.20
N ALA A 383 31.00 15.04 28.66
CA ALA A 383 30.83 14.71 30.07
C ALA A 383 31.01 13.18 30.19
N GLU A 384 31.76 12.74 31.18
CA GLU A 384 32.08 11.32 31.46
C GLU A 384 30.91 10.62 32.14
N ASP A 385 30.55 9.42 31.65
CA ASP A 385 29.59 8.52 32.30
C ASP A 385 30.28 7.72 33.43
N ALA A 386 29.57 7.51 34.56
CA ALA A 386 30.09 6.90 35.78
C ALA A 386 30.28 5.36 35.72
N ASP A 387 29.65 4.66 34.78
CA ASP A 387 29.82 3.22 34.54
C ASP A 387 30.29 2.98 33.10
N THR A 388 31.53 2.51 32.97
CA THR A 388 32.20 2.24 31.70
C THR A 388 32.27 0.76 31.36
N TRP A 389 31.78 -0.12 32.24
CA TRP A 389 31.88 -1.57 32.06
C TRP A 389 30.60 -2.20 31.49
N THR A 390 29.44 -1.77 31.99
CA THR A 390 28.16 -2.34 31.60
C THR A 390 27.85 -2.06 30.14
N SER A 391 27.49 -3.10 29.38
CA SER A 391 26.97 -2.98 28.02
C SER A 391 25.76 -2.06 28.04
N ARG A 392 25.70 -1.11 27.11
CA ARG A 392 24.52 -0.23 26.99
C ARG A 392 23.36 -0.97 26.32
N PRO A 393 22.10 -0.61 26.62
CA PRO A 393 20.95 -1.06 25.85
C PRO A 393 21.22 -0.91 24.35
N LEU A 394 20.82 -1.89 23.56
CA LEU A 394 20.92 -1.79 22.11
C LEU A 394 19.81 -0.83 21.65
N VAL A 395 20.19 0.41 21.43
CA VAL A 395 19.30 1.44 20.91
C VAL A 395 19.63 1.66 19.43
N VAL A 396 18.62 1.52 18.58
CA VAL A 396 18.72 1.70 17.12
C VAL A 396 17.89 2.92 16.73
N ALA A 397 18.48 3.84 15.99
CA ALA A 397 17.75 4.96 15.39
C ALA A 397 17.66 4.77 13.89
N PHE A 398 16.43 4.68 13.36
CA PHE A 398 16.17 4.65 11.93
C PHE A 398 16.08 6.06 11.39
N LEU A 399 17.12 6.48 10.67
CA LEU A 399 17.15 7.79 10.05
C LEU A 399 16.38 7.77 8.73
N PRO A 400 15.71 8.87 8.36
CA PRO A 400 15.09 8.99 7.04
C PRO A 400 16.17 8.84 5.96
N SER A 401 15.82 8.21 4.84
CA SER A 401 16.75 8.11 3.72
C SER A 401 17.03 9.47 3.08
N SER A 402 18.15 9.53 2.37
CA SER A 402 18.62 10.68 1.60
C SER A 402 17.89 10.91 0.27
N ALA A 403 17.00 10.02 -0.19
CA ALA A 403 16.49 10.03 -1.55
C ALA A 403 15.07 10.60 -1.67
N ARG A 404 14.95 11.89 -2.04
CA ARG A 404 13.70 12.46 -2.60
C ARG A 404 13.19 11.67 -3.83
N GLN A 405 14.01 10.80 -4.41
CA GLN A 405 13.68 9.97 -5.57
C GLN A 405 12.92 8.68 -5.21
N GLU A 406 12.79 8.32 -3.93
CA GLU A 406 12.08 7.08 -3.54
C GLU A 406 10.62 7.06 -3.99
N SER A 407 9.91 8.18 -3.87
CA SER A 407 8.50 8.29 -4.30
C SER A 407 8.31 7.98 -5.79
N ALA A 408 9.36 8.13 -6.61
CA ALA A 408 9.32 7.79 -8.03
C ALA A 408 9.47 6.28 -8.29
N LEU A 409 10.01 5.52 -7.34
CA LEU A 409 10.25 4.08 -7.48
C LEU A 409 9.00 3.23 -7.25
N PHE A 410 8.02 3.72 -6.50
CA PHE A 410 6.82 2.99 -6.09
C PHE A 410 5.60 3.44 -6.88
N GLU A 411 4.68 2.51 -7.15
CA GLU A 411 3.37 2.85 -7.71
C GLU A 411 2.50 3.59 -6.69
N ARG A 412 2.66 3.23 -5.40
CA ARG A 412 1.91 3.81 -4.29
C ARG A 412 2.78 4.74 -3.46
N ALA A 413 2.32 5.98 -3.30
CA ALA A 413 2.94 6.96 -2.43
C ALA A 413 2.96 6.45 -0.98
N GLY A 414 4.04 6.73 -0.26
CA GLY A 414 4.20 6.32 1.13
C GLY A 414 4.59 4.85 1.34
N THR A 415 4.77 4.03 0.31
CA THR A 415 5.20 2.63 0.46
C THR A 415 6.52 2.50 1.22
N ALA A 416 7.55 3.28 0.86
CA ALA A 416 8.84 3.29 1.57
C ALA A 416 8.68 3.51 3.08
N VAL A 417 7.87 4.50 3.44
CA VAL A 417 7.56 4.86 4.83
C VAL A 417 6.81 3.74 5.54
N ALA A 418 5.83 3.13 4.87
CA ALA A 418 5.04 2.03 5.42
C ALA A 418 5.90 0.79 5.70
N VAL A 419 6.76 0.41 4.75
CA VAL A 419 7.68 -0.73 4.88
C VAL A 419 8.66 -0.50 6.03
N GLN A 420 9.31 0.67 6.08
CA GLN A 420 10.28 0.99 7.12
C GLN A 420 9.63 0.96 8.52
N ARG A 421 8.45 1.57 8.67
CA ARG A 421 7.76 1.65 9.97
C ARG A 421 7.29 0.30 10.48
N GLU A 422 6.91 -0.62 9.60
CA GLU A 422 6.56 -1.97 10.01
C GLU A 422 7.78 -2.77 10.48
N ILE A 423 8.95 -2.53 9.88
CA ILE A 423 10.23 -3.09 10.37
C ILE A 423 10.56 -2.53 11.75
N GLU A 424 10.51 -1.20 11.92
CA GLU A 424 10.73 -0.54 13.21
C GLU A 424 9.81 -1.11 14.30
N ALA A 425 8.53 -1.28 14.00
CA ALA A 425 7.53 -1.82 14.92
C ALA A 425 7.84 -3.27 15.34
N ARG A 426 8.31 -4.10 14.41
CA ARG A 426 8.71 -5.50 14.69
C ARG A 426 9.99 -5.58 15.52
N LEU A 427 10.97 -4.72 15.23
CA LEU A 427 12.18 -4.63 16.04
C LEU A 427 11.87 -4.18 17.46
N GLN A 428 11.00 -3.18 17.63
CA GLN A 428 10.55 -2.71 18.93
C GLN A 428 9.78 -3.80 19.70
N SER A 429 8.88 -4.53 19.04
CA SER A 429 8.07 -5.57 19.69
C SER A 429 8.87 -6.84 20.02
N SER A 430 10.07 -7.02 19.45
CA SER A 430 10.97 -8.12 19.80
C SER A 430 11.43 -8.09 21.27
N GLY A 431 11.44 -6.91 21.90
CA GLY A 431 11.97 -6.69 23.26
C GLY A 431 13.49 -6.80 23.39
N ARG A 432 14.22 -7.11 22.31
CA ARG A 432 15.68 -7.33 22.30
C ARG A 432 16.50 -6.05 22.12
N MET A 433 15.84 -4.99 21.66
CA MET A 433 16.44 -3.68 21.41
C MET A 433 15.39 -2.60 21.60
N SER A 434 15.84 -1.36 21.79
CA SER A 434 14.98 -0.18 21.75
C SER A 434 15.14 0.51 20.40
N VAL A 435 14.04 0.80 19.74
CA VAL A 435 14.00 1.66 18.56
C VAL A 435 13.66 3.06 19.04
N VAL A 436 14.42 4.06 18.57
CA VAL A 436 14.14 5.47 18.89
C VAL A 436 12.77 5.85 18.35
N GLU A 437 11.95 6.50 19.18
CA GLU A 437 10.61 6.93 18.78
C GLU A 437 10.66 7.89 17.59
N ARG A 438 9.89 7.57 16.54
CA ARG A 438 9.94 8.29 15.27
C ARG A 438 9.55 9.76 15.39
N GLN A 439 8.47 10.06 16.11
CA GLN A 439 8.01 11.45 16.30
C GLN A 439 9.08 12.32 16.98
N MET A 440 9.78 11.73 17.95
CA MET A 440 10.88 12.38 18.66
C MET A 440 12.07 12.63 17.73
N LEU A 441 12.43 11.64 16.91
CA LEU A 441 13.48 11.78 15.92
C LEU A 441 13.16 12.83 14.86
N ASP A 442 11.96 12.78 14.26
CA ASP A 442 11.56 13.71 13.19
C ASP A 442 11.54 15.17 13.68
N LYS A 443 10.94 15.42 14.85
CA LYS A 443 10.92 16.76 15.44
C LYS A 443 12.32 17.23 15.85
N LEU A 444 13.17 16.34 16.39
CA LEU A 444 14.55 16.68 16.74
C LEU A 444 15.35 17.06 15.48
N LEU A 445 15.27 16.27 14.41
CA LEU A 445 15.96 16.57 13.15
C LEU A 445 15.48 17.90 12.55
N GLN A 446 14.17 18.18 12.63
CA GLN A 446 13.58 19.44 12.21
C GLN A 446 14.07 20.63 13.05
N GLU A 447 14.11 20.51 14.39
CA GLU A 447 14.62 21.58 15.28
C GLU A 447 16.11 21.84 15.05
N LEU A 448 16.89 20.79 14.78
CA LEU A 448 18.30 20.89 14.47
C LEU A 448 18.59 21.35 13.03
N ASN A 449 17.56 21.42 12.18
CA ASN A 449 17.64 21.77 10.76
C ASN A 449 18.67 20.91 10.00
N LEU A 450 18.72 19.61 10.31
CA LEU A 450 19.69 18.69 9.72
C LEU A 450 19.21 18.11 8.40
N GLY A 451 20.00 18.31 7.34
CA GLY A 451 19.76 17.74 6.02
C GLY A 451 20.43 16.37 5.81
N SER A 452 20.12 15.71 4.69
CA SER A 452 20.67 14.39 4.34
C SER A 452 22.21 14.37 4.25
N SER A 453 22.82 15.39 3.68
CA SER A 453 24.29 15.51 3.61
C SER A 453 24.94 15.66 4.98
N GLU A 454 24.27 16.31 5.92
CA GLU A 454 24.77 16.48 7.29
C GLU A 454 24.60 15.18 8.08
N LEU A 455 23.52 14.43 7.86
CA LEU A 455 23.31 13.09 8.43
C LEU A 455 24.30 12.05 7.91
N ALA A 456 24.92 12.29 6.74
CA ALA A 456 25.99 11.46 6.21
C ALA A 456 27.37 11.78 6.82
N ASP A 457 27.53 12.92 7.50
CA ASP A 457 28.81 13.31 8.10
C ASP A 457 29.13 12.46 9.34
N PRO A 458 30.33 11.85 9.43
CA PRO A 458 30.69 11.01 10.58
C PRO A 458 30.68 11.73 11.92
N ALA A 459 30.97 13.04 11.98
CA ALA A 459 30.93 13.76 13.26
C ALA A 459 29.48 13.99 13.71
N THR A 460 28.59 14.35 12.78
CA THR A 460 27.14 14.47 13.03
C THR A 460 26.53 13.14 13.48
N GLN A 461 26.90 12.03 12.83
CA GLN A 461 26.43 10.68 13.21
C GLN A 461 26.82 10.30 14.64
N ARG A 462 28.08 10.54 15.05
CA ARG A 462 28.52 10.30 16.44
C ARG A 462 27.76 11.14 17.45
N GLN A 463 27.49 12.40 17.11
CA GLN A 463 26.74 13.31 18.00
C GLN A 463 25.29 12.88 18.15
N LEU A 464 24.62 12.56 17.04
CA LEU A 464 23.26 12.02 17.04
C LEU A 464 23.18 10.71 17.83
N GLY A 465 24.11 9.79 17.62
CA GLY A 465 24.20 8.56 18.41
C GLY A 465 24.26 8.83 19.91
N ARG A 466 25.14 9.73 20.35
CA ARG A 466 25.24 10.12 21.76
C ARG A 466 23.97 10.77 22.31
N VAL A 467 23.35 11.68 21.55
CA VAL A 467 22.16 12.41 22.01
C VAL A 467 20.94 11.50 22.08
N LEU A 468 20.75 10.65 21.07
CA LEU A 468 19.69 9.66 21.03
C LEU A 468 19.97 8.46 21.93
N SER A 469 21.17 8.37 22.51
CA SER A 469 21.72 7.16 23.14
C SER A 469 21.66 5.93 22.21
N ALA A 470 21.60 6.16 20.90
CA ALA A 470 21.61 5.14 19.86
C ALA A 470 23.03 4.64 19.66
N GLY A 471 23.25 3.34 19.85
CA GLY A 471 24.53 2.70 19.54
C GLY A 471 24.69 2.39 18.05
N VAL A 472 23.56 2.29 17.34
CA VAL A 472 23.52 2.01 15.91
C VAL A 472 22.55 2.97 15.21
N LEU A 473 22.99 3.53 14.10
CA LEU A 473 22.14 4.26 13.16
C LEU A 473 21.82 3.34 11.98
N ALA A 474 20.53 3.17 11.70
CA ALA A 474 20.04 2.43 10.55
C ALA A 474 19.62 3.43 9.45
N PHE A 475 20.14 3.24 8.25
CA PHE A 475 19.76 3.98 7.07
C PHE A 475 19.07 3.02 6.11
N THR A 476 17.78 3.23 5.91
CA THR A 476 16.99 2.50 4.91
C THR A 476 16.97 3.31 3.63
N ASP A 477 17.18 2.68 2.49
CA ASP A 477 17.05 3.34 1.19
C ASP A 477 16.61 2.28 0.16
N PHE A 478 16.07 2.75 -0.96
CA PHE A 478 15.40 1.93 -1.96
C PHE A 478 15.98 2.18 -3.34
N GLY A 479 16.12 1.10 -4.10
CA GLY A 479 16.66 1.15 -5.44
C GLY A 479 16.01 0.10 -6.32
N ARG A 480 16.45 0.04 -7.57
CA ARG A 480 15.93 -0.91 -8.54
C ARG A 480 17.07 -1.59 -9.26
N ILE A 481 17.01 -2.92 -9.38
CA ILE A 481 17.96 -3.74 -10.12
C ILE A 481 17.17 -4.51 -11.18
N GLY A 482 17.24 -4.06 -12.43
CA GLY A 482 16.36 -4.58 -13.48
C GLY A 482 14.90 -4.25 -13.18
N SER A 483 14.04 -5.28 -13.13
CA SER A 483 12.63 -5.17 -12.72
C SER A 483 12.44 -5.05 -11.21
N ASP A 484 13.41 -5.51 -10.43
CA ASP A 484 13.21 -5.78 -9.02
C ASP A 484 13.47 -4.55 -8.19
N LEU A 485 12.49 -4.19 -7.36
CA LEU A 485 12.64 -3.17 -6.34
C LEU A 485 13.41 -3.78 -5.16
N ILE A 486 14.49 -3.14 -4.73
CA ILE A 486 15.38 -3.62 -3.69
C ILE A 486 15.41 -2.62 -2.54
N MET A 487 15.21 -3.11 -1.33
CA MET A 487 15.44 -2.37 -0.09
C MET A 487 16.84 -2.70 0.43
N TYR A 488 17.57 -1.68 0.86
CA TYR A 488 18.84 -1.83 1.55
C TYR A 488 18.83 -1.08 2.88
N VAL A 489 19.19 -1.80 3.95
CA VAL A 489 19.36 -1.22 5.29
C VAL A 489 20.83 -1.29 5.66
N ARG A 490 21.45 -0.13 5.86
CA ARG A 490 22.84 0.02 6.30
C ARG A 490 22.89 0.36 7.78
N LEU A 491 23.64 -0.42 8.54
CA LEU A 491 23.85 -0.25 9.98
C LEU A 491 25.21 0.39 10.23
N VAL A 492 25.23 1.53 10.92
CA VAL A 492 26.43 2.29 11.25
C VAL A 492 26.58 2.36 12.77
N ASP A 493 27.72 1.89 13.28
CA ASP A 493 28.05 2.00 14.69
C ASP A 493 28.43 3.44 15.05
N THR A 494 27.84 3.98 16.11
CA THR A 494 27.96 5.41 16.45
C THR A 494 29.25 5.77 17.17
N GLU A 495 30.07 4.80 17.58
CA GLU A 495 31.36 5.08 18.23
C GLU A 495 32.49 5.06 17.20
N SER A 496 32.54 4.00 16.40
CA SER A 496 33.53 3.75 15.36
C SER A 496 33.21 4.43 14.04
N THR A 497 31.95 4.82 13.79
CA THR A 497 31.43 5.31 12.49
C THR A 497 31.58 4.30 11.35
N GLN A 498 31.84 3.03 11.66
CA GLN A 498 31.98 1.97 10.66
C GLN A 498 30.63 1.33 10.34
N ILE A 499 30.51 0.85 9.11
CA ILE A 499 29.38 0.01 8.71
C ILE A 499 29.58 -1.36 9.38
N VAL A 500 28.69 -1.71 10.30
CA VAL A 500 28.73 -2.98 11.05
C VAL A 500 27.84 -4.04 10.43
N GLY A 501 26.96 -3.64 9.51
CA GLY A 501 26.11 -4.58 8.80
C GLY A 501 25.33 -3.92 7.67
N GLN A 502 24.92 -4.76 6.74
CA GLN A 502 23.98 -4.40 5.69
C GLN A 502 23.01 -5.56 5.49
N VAL A 503 21.74 -5.22 5.31
CA VAL A 503 20.65 -6.14 4.98
C VAL A 503 20.06 -5.69 3.66
N THR A 504 19.76 -6.63 2.78
CA THR A 504 19.19 -6.35 1.45
C THR A 504 18.09 -7.34 1.16
N SER A 505 16.95 -6.85 0.66
CA SER A 505 15.82 -7.71 0.31
C SER A 505 15.05 -7.15 -0.88
N THR A 506 14.49 -8.04 -1.70
CA THR A 506 13.55 -7.67 -2.76
C THR A 506 12.20 -7.30 -2.16
N VAL A 507 11.63 -6.20 -2.65
CA VAL A 507 10.32 -5.68 -2.23
C VAL A 507 9.30 -5.97 -3.32
N VAL A 508 8.31 -6.78 -2.98
CA VAL A 508 7.10 -6.92 -3.78
C VAL A 508 6.06 -5.97 -3.20
N GLU A 509 5.76 -4.87 -3.90
CA GLU A 509 4.97 -3.77 -3.37
C GLU A 509 3.57 -4.19 -2.87
N ARG A 510 2.92 -5.18 -3.50
CA ARG A 510 1.62 -5.71 -3.04
C ARG A 510 1.71 -6.70 -1.88
N GLN A 511 2.90 -7.26 -1.61
CA GLN A 511 3.15 -8.28 -0.59
C GLN A 511 4.45 -7.99 0.19
N PRO A 512 4.62 -6.80 0.77
CA PRO A 512 5.88 -6.43 1.42
C PRO A 512 6.10 -7.18 2.73
N SER A 513 5.09 -7.87 3.30
CA SER A 513 5.20 -8.56 4.60
C SER A 513 6.35 -9.56 4.66
N ALA A 514 6.58 -10.31 3.57
CA ALA A 514 7.67 -11.27 3.49
C ALA A 514 9.05 -10.58 3.55
N CYS A 515 9.22 -9.50 2.78
CA CYS A 515 10.42 -8.66 2.82
C CYS A 515 10.63 -8.05 4.21
N ILE A 516 9.58 -7.47 4.79
CA ILE A 516 9.61 -6.85 6.12
C ILE A 516 10.05 -7.86 7.18
N GLN A 517 9.50 -9.08 7.14
CA GLN A 517 9.86 -10.13 8.08
C GLN A 517 11.32 -10.56 7.90
N ALA A 518 11.74 -10.86 6.67
CA ALA A 518 13.12 -11.27 6.39
C ALA A 518 14.14 -10.21 6.85
N VAL A 519 13.88 -8.93 6.56
CA VAL A 519 14.74 -7.82 6.97
C VAL A 519 14.77 -7.68 8.49
N ALA A 520 13.62 -7.72 9.17
CA ALA A 520 13.57 -7.59 10.63
C ALA A 520 14.31 -8.74 11.34
N ASP A 521 14.13 -9.98 10.88
CA ASP A 521 14.79 -11.16 11.44
C ASP A 521 16.31 -11.09 11.24
N GLU A 522 16.78 -10.72 10.04
CA GLU A 522 18.21 -10.57 9.74
C GLU A 522 18.84 -9.41 10.54
N LEU A 523 18.12 -8.30 10.73
CA LEU A 523 18.57 -7.19 11.57
C LEU A 523 18.70 -7.61 13.04
N LEU A 524 17.74 -8.36 13.58
CA LEU A 524 17.80 -8.90 14.94
C LEU A 524 19.01 -9.81 15.12
N GLU A 525 19.26 -10.70 14.17
CA GLU A 525 20.41 -11.62 14.20
C GLU A 525 21.75 -10.86 14.14
N LYS A 526 21.93 -9.94 13.19
CA LYS A 526 23.17 -9.18 13.03
C LYS A 526 23.47 -8.28 14.23
N LEU A 527 22.46 -7.62 14.78
CA LEU A 527 22.65 -6.70 15.89
C LEU A 527 22.89 -7.41 17.23
N SER A 528 22.46 -8.67 17.35
CA SER A 528 22.61 -9.48 18.57
C SER A 528 23.88 -10.33 18.60
N SER A 529 24.31 -10.89 17.47
CA SER A 529 25.28 -12.00 17.41
C SER A 529 26.73 -11.65 17.74
N ASP A 530 27.17 -10.40 17.56
CA ASP A 530 28.60 -10.04 17.69
C ASP A 530 28.95 -9.27 18.99
N ARG A 531 27.97 -9.08 19.89
CA ARG A 531 28.16 -8.28 21.11
C ARG A 531 28.72 -9.09 22.26
N GLU A 532 29.88 -8.66 22.78
CA GLU A 532 30.41 -9.15 24.05
C GLU A 532 29.64 -8.49 25.20
N LEU A 533 28.55 -9.12 25.64
CA LEU A 533 27.73 -8.62 26.74
C LEU A 533 28.51 -8.60 28.06
N ARG A 534 28.49 -7.45 28.72
CA ARG A 534 29.16 -7.17 29.99
C ARG A 534 28.19 -6.47 30.93
N GLY A 535 28.26 -6.80 32.20
CA GLY A 535 27.42 -6.18 33.23
C GLY A 535 28.06 -6.29 34.60
N LEU A 536 27.31 -5.92 35.61
CA LEU A 536 27.64 -5.99 37.02
C LEU A 536 26.59 -6.83 37.74
N ILE A 537 27.01 -7.53 38.79
CA ILE A 537 26.08 -8.14 39.73
C ILE A 537 25.36 -7.01 40.49
N ALA A 538 24.03 -6.97 40.38
CA ALA A 538 23.17 -5.99 41.02
C ALA A 538 22.72 -6.42 42.42
N ASP A 539 22.48 -7.72 42.62
CA ASP A 539 22.08 -8.30 43.91
C ASP A 539 22.52 -9.77 44.05
N VAL A 540 22.87 -10.14 45.29
CA VAL A 540 23.28 -11.50 45.71
C VAL A 540 22.55 -11.95 46.98
N SER A 541 21.44 -11.28 47.33
CA SER A 541 20.71 -11.54 48.57
C SER A 541 20.11 -12.95 48.61
N ASP A 542 19.77 -13.50 47.45
CA ASP A 542 19.36 -14.90 47.25
C ASP A 542 20.47 -15.69 46.53
N PRO A 543 21.09 -16.70 47.16
CA PRO A 543 22.14 -17.52 46.54
C PRO A 543 21.71 -18.27 45.28
N GLU A 544 20.41 -18.57 45.14
CA GLU A 544 19.84 -19.27 43.99
C GLU A 544 19.35 -18.29 42.90
N ALA A 545 19.28 -16.99 43.20
CA ALA A 545 18.76 -15.97 42.29
C ALA A 545 19.65 -14.71 42.32
N ILE A 546 20.76 -14.75 41.58
CA ILE A 546 21.70 -13.63 41.43
C ILE A 546 21.20 -12.69 40.33
N LEU A 547 21.04 -11.40 40.63
CA LEU A 547 20.63 -10.41 39.65
C LEU A 547 21.85 -9.76 38.99
N ILE A 548 21.83 -9.62 37.67
CA ILE A 548 22.79 -8.81 36.89
C ILE A 548 22.09 -7.60 36.28
N ASN A 549 22.77 -6.47 36.19
CA ASN A 549 22.23 -5.16 35.73
C ASN A 549 22.05 -5.05 34.20
N ILE A 550 21.96 -6.19 33.50
CA ILE A 550 21.72 -6.27 32.06
C ILE A 550 20.59 -7.27 31.82
N GLY A 551 19.75 -6.98 30.83
CA GLY A 551 18.50 -7.70 30.54
C GLY A 551 18.19 -7.75 29.05
N ALA A 552 16.92 -7.94 28.69
CA ALA A 552 16.48 -8.13 27.31
C ALA A 552 16.88 -6.97 26.39
N LYS A 553 16.78 -5.71 26.86
CA LYS A 553 17.19 -4.52 26.09
C LYS A 553 18.69 -4.48 25.78
N HIS A 554 19.48 -5.25 26.52
CA HIS A 554 20.92 -5.38 26.34
C HIS A 554 21.28 -6.57 25.43
N GLY A 555 20.31 -7.40 25.05
CA GLY A 555 20.51 -8.64 24.27
C GLY A 555 20.70 -9.90 25.12
N VAL A 556 20.40 -9.85 26.42
CA VAL A 556 20.49 -11.05 27.29
C VAL A 556 19.35 -12.02 26.98
N GLU A 557 19.66 -13.31 26.88
CA GLU A 557 18.69 -14.38 26.62
C GLU A 557 18.73 -15.45 27.73
N VAL A 558 17.58 -16.09 27.97
CA VAL A 558 17.49 -17.22 28.90
C VAL A 558 18.39 -18.35 28.44
N GLY A 559 19.14 -18.95 29.37
CA GLY A 559 20.10 -20.02 29.11
C GLY A 559 21.52 -19.57 28.82
N GLN A 560 21.75 -18.28 28.50
CA GLN A 560 23.10 -17.72 28.37
C GLN A 560 23.88 -17.87 29.68
N VAL A 561 25.19 -17.98 29.56
CA VAL A 561 26.09 -18.13 30.72
C VAL A 561 27.05 -16.96 30.76
N PHE A 562 27.17 -16.34 31.94
CA PHE A 562 28.10 -15.26 32.21
C PHE A 562 29.20 -15.73 33.15
N THR A 563 30.44 -15.34 32.86
CA THR A 563 31.57 -15.49 33.78
C THR A 563 31.64 -14.28 34.70
N VAL A 564 31.70 -14.52 36.00
CA VAL A 564 31.99 -13.49 37.01
C VAL A 564 33.50 -13.33 37.16
N LEU A 565 33.96 -12.09 37.16
CA LEU A 565 35.35 -11.68 37.18
C LEU A 565 35.65 -10.90 38.47
N THR A 566 36.78 -11.18 39.11
CA THR A 566 37.32 -10.34 40.19
C THR A 566 38.26 -9.28 39.63
N ASP A 567 38.25 -8.08 40.19
CA ASP A 567 39.33 -7.12 39.96
C ASP A 567 40.56 -7.52 40.76
N GLY A 568 41.54 -8.16 40.11
CA GLY A 568 42.82 -8.53 40.72
C GLY A 568 43.85 -7.41 40.71
N GLU A 569 45.11 -7.76 41.00
CA GLU A 569 46.19 -6.78 41.22
C GLU A 569 46.38 -5.82 40.03
N PRO A 570 46.63 -4.52 40.30
CA PRO A 570 46.97 -3.54 39.29
C PRO A 570 48.28 -3.93 38.59
N VAL A 571 48.23 -3.91 37.26
CA VAL A 571 49.39 -4.05 36.39
C VAL A 571 49.89 -2.64 36.09
N GLU A 572 51.05 -2.30 36.62
CA GLU A 572 51.66 -0.99 36.43
C GLU A 572 52.68 -0.99 35.29
N ALA A 573 52.64 0.04 34.45
CA ALA A 573 53.69 0.34 33.48
C ALA A 573 53.96 1.84 33.49
N ALA A 574 55.24 2.23 33.56
CA ALA A 574 55.67 3.63 33.61
C ALA A 574 54.97 4.47 34.72
N GLY A 575 54.72 3.87 35.89
CA GLY A 575 54.10 4.55 37.03
C GLY A 575 52.60 4.80 36.90
N ARG A 576 51.93 4.16 35.92
CA ARG A 576 50.48 4.19 35.76
C ARG A 576 49.92 2.77 35.77
N VAL A 577 48.78 2.59 36.44
CA VAL A 577 48.01 1.35 36.34
C VAL A 577 47.43 1.27 34.93
N ILE A 578 47.90 0.30 34.14
CA ILE A 578 47.45 0.12 32.74
C ILE A 578 46.40 -0.98 32.60
N ALA A 579 46.30 -1.90 33.57
CA ALA A 579 45.26 -2.92 33.62
C ALA A 579 45.09 -3.46 35.06
N ARG A 580 44.02 -4.20 35.33
CA ARG A 580 43.91 -5.07 36.52
C ARG A 580 43.73 -6.50 36.06
N ARG A 581 44.45 -7.46 36.66
CA ARG A 581 44.31 -8.87 36.28
C ARG A 581 42.91 -9.39 36.67
N GLN A 582 42.07 -9.70 35.68
CA GLN A 582 40.77 -10.31 35.94
C GLN A 582 40.89 -11.83 36.01
N ARG A 583 40.29 -12.44 37.05
CA ARG A 583 40.22 -13.89 37.21
C ARG A 583 38.75 -14.35 37.22
N PRO A 584 38.39 -15.41 36.48
CA PRO A 584 37.09 -16.05 36.60
C PRO A 584 36.90 -16.65 37.99
N VAL A 585 35.75 -16.41 38.62
CA VAL A 585 35.41 -16.96 39.94
C VAL A 585 34.07 -17.68 40.01
N ALA A 586 33.17 -17.39 39.07
CA ALA A 586 31.91 -18.11 38.95
C ALA A 586 31.39 -18.10 37.53
N LYS A 587 30.46 -19.00 37.24
CA LYS A 587 29.59 -18.94 36.07
C LYS A 587 28.13 -18.87 36.52
N LEU A 588 27.40 -17.93 35.94
CA LEU A 588 26.00 -17.67 36.20
C LEU A 588 25.21 -18.00 34.94
N ARG A 589 24.21 -18.89 35.05
CA ARG A 589 23.27 -19.17 33.95
C ARG A 589 22.02 -18.34 34.11
N VAL A 590 21.63 -17.63 33.06
CA VAL A 590 20.40 -16.83 33.02
C VAL A 590 19.19 -17.76 33.05
N THR A 591 18.28 -17.52 34.00
CA THR A 591 17.04 -18.30 34.17
C THR A 591 15.79 -17.48 33.89
N LEU A 592 15.85 -16.16 34.09
CA LEU A 592 14.77 -15.22 33.77
C LEU A 592 15.39 -13.90 33.28
N VAL A 593 14.74 -13.28 32.30
CA VAL A 593 15.20 -12.01 31.72
C VAL A 593 14.06 -11.01 31.80
N GLU A 594 14.36 -9.87 32.39
CA GLU A 594 13.51 -8.67 32.40
C GLU A 594 14.13 -7.62 31.47
N ALA A 595 13.43 -6.50 31.25
CA ALA A 595 13.88 -5.48 30.30
C ALA A 595 15.30 -4.95 30.61
N ASP A 596 15.56 -4.62 31.87
CA ASP A 596 16.78 -3.93 32.32
C ASP A 596 17.71 -4.81 33.19
N TYR A 597 17.26 -6.00 33.59
CA TYR A 597 18.05 -6.93 34.42
C TYR A 597 17.75 -8.38 34.07
N ALA A 598 18.58 -9.30 34.55
CA ALA A 598 18.36 -10.73 34.42
C ALA A 598 18.65 -11.43 35.73
N VAL A 599 17.89 -12.50 36.00
CA VAL A 599 18.08 -13.40 37.13
C VAL A 599 18.87 -14.60 36.66
N CYS A 600 19.90 -14.95 37.44
CA CYS A 600 20.81 -16.02 37.12
C CYS A 600 20.98 -16.97 38.30
N THR A 601 21.10 -18.27 37.99
CA THR A 601 21.52 -19.30 38.94
C THR A 601 23.02 -19.58 38.79
N PRO A 602 23.79 -19.68 39.88
CA PRO A 602 25.18 -20.14 39.81
C PRO A 602 25.26 -21.58 39.26
N VAL A 603 26.12 -21.82 38.27
CA VAL A 603 26.38 -23.17 37.70
C VAL A 603 27.82 -23.65 37.95
N GLU A 604 28.72 -22.74 38.28
CA GLU A 604 30.09 -23.03 38.70
C GLU A 604 30.48 -21.95 39.71
N LEU A 605 30.93 -22.32 40.91
CA LEU A 605 31.35 -21.38 41.94
C LEU A 605 32.64 -21.90 42.58
N ARG A 606 33.66 -21.05 42.65
CA ARG A 606 34.87 -21.37 43.40
C ARG A 606 34.61 -21.22 44.89
N GLU A 607 34.89 -22.26 45.67
CA GLU A 607 34.59 -22.31 47.12
C GLU A 607 35.29 -21.21 47.95
N ASP A 608 36.31 -20.55 47.38
CA ASP A 608 37.19 -19.60 48.05
C ASP A 608 36.84 -18.11 47.83
N VAL A 609 35.83 -17.77 47.00
CA VAL A 609 35.47 -16.36 46.72
C VAL A 609 33.94 -16.16 46.70
N PRO A 610 33.35 -15.45 47.69
CA PRO A 610 31.93 -15.15 47.67
C PRO A 610 31.57 -14.14 46.57
N LEU A 611 30.38 -14.31 45.97
CA LEU A 611 29.83 -13.32 45.05
C LEU A 611 29.42 -12.06 45.82
N ALA A 612 29.66 -10.91 45.21
CA ALA A 612 29.33 -9.60 45.76
C ALA A 612 28.71 -8.70 44.69
N LYS A 613 27.97 -7.68 45.14
CA LYS A 613 27.48 -6.61 44.29
C LYS A 613 28.66 -5.91 43.59
N GLU A 614 28.41 -5.40 42.39
CA GLU A 614 29.38 -4.70 41.52
C GLU A 614 30.51 -5.58 40.96
N MET A 615 30.47 -6.90 41.18
CA MET A 615 31.39 -7.80 40.47
C MET A 615 31.07 -7.82 38.97
N LYS A 616 32.12 -7.78 38.15
CA LYS A 616 32.03 -7.73 36.70
C LYS A 616 31.60 -9.08 36.14
N VAL A 617 30.58 -9.09 35.30
CA VAL A 617 30.15 -10.26 34.54
C VAL A 617 30.38 -10.05 33.06
N ARG A 618 30.66 -11.14 32.34
CA ARG A 618 30.89 -11.14 30.89
C ARG A 618 30.38 -12.43 30.26
N ILE A 619 29.70 -12.35 29.13
CA ILE A 619 29.14 -13.52 28.45
C ILE A 619 30.23 -14.54 28.08
N VAL A 620 29.92 -15.81 28.25
CA VAL A 620 30.74 -16.94 27.77
C VAL A 620 30.42 -17.16 26.30
N ARG A 621 31.41 -16.95 25.43
CA ARG A 621 31.32 -17.29 24.00
C ARG A 621 31.41 -18.79 23.79
#